data_AF-A0A537TPH5-F1
#
_entry.id   AF-A0A537TPH5-F1
#
_cell.length_a   1.000
_cell.length_b   1.000
_cell.length_c   1.000
_cell.angle_alpha   90.00
_cell.angle_beta   90.00
_cell.angle_gamma   90.00
#
_symmetry.space_group_name_H-M   'P 1'
#
loop_
_entity.id
_entity.type
_entity.pdbx_description
1 polymer ?
#
loop_
_entity_poly.entity_id
_entity_poly.type
_entity_poly.pdbx_seq_one_letter_code
_entity_poly.pdbx_strand_id
1 'polypeptide(L)'
;MPPLVIGGLAEFNGSFDRLCLKAGTAAIEAMLAADAEQFCGKRYQRHADRQGYRWGMIGSEVGWHGGKAAMRRPRGRERGGAEVELPSWRAIQNADLLSRWA
;
A
#
# COMPACT_ATOMS: atom_id res chain seq x y z
N MET A 1 -2.55 32.95 -23.12
CA MET A 1 -2.46 31.54 -23.54
C MET A 1 -3.80 31.12 -24.13
N PRO A 2 -3.84 30.38 -25.25
CA PRO A 2 -5.10 29.96 -25.85
C PRO A 2 -5.84 28.95 -24.93
N PRO A 3 -7.19 28.98 -24.88
CA PRO A 3 -7.99 28.18 -23.95
C PRO A 3 -7.78 26.66 -24.09
N LEU A 4 -7.43 26.18 -25.30
CA LEU A 4 -7.11 24.77 -25.56
C LEU A 4 -5.85 24.30 -24.82
N VAL A 5 -4.87 25.19 -24.61
CA VAL A 5 -3.62 24.86 -23.90
C VAL A 5 -3.87 24.71 -22.40
N ILE A 6 -4.82 25.48 -21.85
CA ILE A 6 -5.19 25.41 -20.43
C ILE A 6 -6.01 24.13 -20.16
N GLY A 7 -6.96 23.80 -21.04
CA GLY A 7 -7.74 22.56 -20.94
C GLY A 7 -6.88 21.30 -21.04
N GLY A 8 -5.98 21.24 -22.02
CA GLY A 8 -5.09 20.09 -22.20
C GLY A 8 -4.15 19.84 -21.02
N LEU A 9 -3.64 20.91 -20.39
CA LEU A 9 -2.78 20.79 -19.21
C LEU A 9 -3.56 20.26 -17.99
N ALA A 10 -4.81 20.70 -17.79
CA ALA A 10 -5.65 20.23 -16.70
C ALA A 10 -5.99 18.73 -16.84
N GLU A 11 -6.32 18.29 -18.05
CA GLU A 11 -6.58 16.87 -18.34
C GLU A 11 -5.33 15.99 -18.15
N PHE A 12 -4.17 16.50 -18.57
CA PHE A 12 -2.90 15.81 -18.36
C PHE A 12 -2.59 15.65 -16.87
N ASN A 13 -2.68 16.73 -16.09
CA ASN A 13 -2.42 16.68 -14.64
C ASN A 13 -3.37 15.69 -13.95
N GLY A 14 -4.67 15.75 -14.24
CA GLY A 14 -5.62 14.79 -13.67
C GLY A 14 -5.33 13.33 -14.05
N SER A 15 -4.79 13.08 -15.24
CA SER A 15 -4.39 11.74 -15.68
C SER A 15 -3.10 11.28 -14.99
N PHE A 16 -2.14 12.20 -14.83
CA PHE A 16 -0.88 11.96 -14.13
C PHE A 16 -1.09 11.67 -12.65
N ASP A 17 -1.92 12.43 -11.94
CA ASP A 17 -2.21 12.20 -10.51
C ASP A 17 -2.82 10.81 -10.28
N ARG A 18 -3.73 10.37 -11.17
CA ARG A 18 -4.33 9.02 -11.11
C ARG A 18 -3.29 7.93 -11.36
N LEU A 19 -2.34 8.17 -12.27
CA LEU A 19 -1.24 7.24 -12.52
C LEU A 19 -0.34 7.14 -11.29
N CYS A 20 0.09 8.26 -10.73
CA CYS A 20 0.93 8.32 -9.54
C CYS A 20 0.26 7.64 -8.35
N LEU A 21 -1.04 7.89 -8.13
CA LEU A 21 -1.80 7.23 -7.08
C LEU A 21 -1.79 5.70 -7.26
N LYS A 22 -2.12 5.21 -8.46
CA LYS A 22 -2.15 3.76 -8.73
C LYS A 22 -0.78 3.11 -8.59
N ALA A 23 0.27 3.76 -9.09
CA ALA A 23 1.64 3.24 -9.00
C ALA A 23 2.11 3.22 -7.54
N GLY A 24 1.85 4.29 -6.79
CA GLY A 24 2.21 4.42 -5.39
C GLY A 24 1.52 3.39 -4.49
N THR A 25 0.19 3.22 -4.64
CA THR A 25 -0.54 2.20 -3.88
C THR A 25 -0.11 0.78 -4.26
N ALA A 26 0.15 0.51 -5.53
CA ALA A 26 0.67 -0.79 -5.97
C ALA A 26 2.04 -1.11 -5.37
N ALA A 27 2.94 -0.12 -5.30
CA ALA A 27 4.25 -0.28 -4.66
C ALA A 27 4.11 -0.59 -3.17
N ILE A 28 3.23 0.13 -2.47
CA ILE A 28 2.91 -0.13 -1.06
C ILE A 28 2.35 -1.55 -0.86
N GLU A 29 1.39 -1.95 -1.69
CA GLU A 29 0.81 -3.29 -1.62
C GLU A 29 1.86 -4.39 -1.84
N ALA A 30 2.82 -4.17 -2.76
CA ALA A 30 3.94 -5.08 -2.98
C ALA A 30 4.88 -5.18 -1.78
N MET A 31 5.23 -4.05 -1.14
CA MET A 31 6.03 -4.04 0.09
C MET A 31 5.35 -4.83 1.22
N LEU A 32 4.05 -4.63 1.40
CA LEU A 32 3.28 -5.34 2.42
C LEU A 32 3.13 -6.84 2.10
N ALA A 33 3.02 -7.20 0.82
CA ALA A 33 3.02 -8.59 0.40
C ALA A 33 4.36 -9.27 0.70
N ALA A 34 5.49 -8.57 0.50
CA ALA A 34 6.82 -9.06 0.83
C ALA A 34 6.98 -9.29 2.34
N ASP A 35 6.54 -8.35 3.19
CA ASP A 35 6.55 -8.53 4.65
C ASP A 35 5.70 -9.74 5.07
N ALA A 36 4.51 -9.89 4.50
CA ALA A 36 3.63 -11.01 4.80
C ALA A 36 4.25 -12.35 4.37
N GLU A 37 5.00 -12.38 3.27
CA GLU A 37 5.77 -13.54 2.83
C GLU A 37 6.94 -13.85 3.77
N GLN A 38 7.68 -12.84 4.22
CA GLN A 38 8.77 -13.03 5.18
C GLN A 38 8.25 -13.52 6.54
N PHE A 39 7.06 -13.06 6.95
CA PHE A 39 6.44 -13.46 8.21
C PHE A 39 5.78 -14.85 8.15
N CYS A 40 5.02 -15.14 7.09
CA CYS A 40 4.22 -16.36 6.97
C CYS A 40 4.88 -17.48 6.15
N GLY A 41 5.92 -17.16 5.39
CA GLY A 41 6.44 -17.97 4.30
C GLY A 41 5.73 -17.75 2.96
N LYS A 42 6.34 -18.33 1.91
CA LYS A 42 5.81 -18.32 0.54
C LYS A 42 4.46 -19.03 0.47
N ARG A 43 3.62 -18.55 -0.45
CA ARG A 43 2.31 -19.17 -0.68
C ARG A 43 2.52 -20.58 -1.24
N TYR A 44 1.66 -21.50 -0.82
CA TYR A 44 1.67 -22.91 -1.27
C TYR A 44 2.96 -23.68 -0.93
N GLN A 45 3.74 -23.19 0.03
CA GLN A 45 4.95 -23.84 0.52
C GLN A 45 4.86 -24.08 2.02
N ARG A 46 5.52 -25.14 2.48
CA ARG A 46 5.63 -25.44 3.92
C ARG A 46 6.91 -24.81 4.44
N HIS A 47 6.77 -24.00 5.48
CA HIS A 47 7.88 -23.33 6.16
C HIS A 47 7.81 -23.68 7.65
N ALA A 48 8.81 -24.39 8.16
CA ALA A 48 8.88 -24.78 9.57
C ALA A 48 9.22 -23.57 10.47
N ASP A 49 9.93 -22.61 9.90
CA ASP A 49 10.47 -21.39 10.50
C ASP A 49 9.54 -20.17 10.41
N ARG A 50 8.37 -20.29 9.77
CA ARG A 50 7.40 -19.18 9.69
C ARG A 50 7.01 -18.67 11.08
N GLN A 51 6.92 -17.35 11.22
CA GLN A 51 6.59 -16.69 12.48
C GLN A 51 5.07 -16.66 12.72
N GLY A 52 4.27 -16.77 11.66
CA GLY A 52 2.82 -16.83 11.76
C GLY A 52 2.11 -17.32 10.50
N TYR A 53 0.84 -16.96 10.39
CA TYR A 53 -0.10 -17.39 9.36
C TYR A 53 -0.71 -16.20 8.63
N ARG A 54 -1.02 -16.39 7.35
CA ARG A 54 -1.80 -15.42 6.57
C ARG A 54 -3.24 -15.46 7.06
N TRP A 55 -3.81 -14.30 7.38
CA TRP A 55 -5.15 -14.17 7.96
C TRP A 55 -6.09 -13.31 7.08
N GLY A 56 -5.83 -13.29 5.78
CA GLY A 56 -6.62 -12.56 4.79
C GLY A 56 -6.13 -11.14 4.53
N MET A 57 -7.03 -10.29 4.04
CA MET A 57 -6.77 -8.88 3.72
C MET A 57 -7.71 -8.00 4.55
N ILE A 58 -7.31 -6.76 4.81
CA ILE A 58 -8.14 -5.72 5.44
C ILE A 58 -8.09 -4.44 4.59
N GLY A 59 -9.22 -3.76 4.49
CA GLY A 59 -9.28 -2.41 3.91
C GLY A 59 -8.52 -1.43 4.79
N SER A 60 -7.77 -0.52 4.19
CA SER A 60 -7.01 0.51 4.90
C SER A 60 -6.89 1.75 4.03
N GLU A 61 -6.40 2.83 4.62
CA GLU A 61 -6.27 4.12 3.95
C GLU A 61 -4.85 4.66 4.13
N VAL A 62 -4.34 5.32 3.10
CA VAL A 62 -3.06 6.04 3.11
C VAL A 62 -3.31 7.50 2.69
N GLY A 63 -2.54 8.44 3.23
CA GLY A 63 -2.68 9.85 2.85
C GLY A 63 -2.27 10.10 1.38
N TRP A 64 -2.97 10.99 0.69
CA TRP A 64 -2.72 11.35 -0.72
C TRP A 64 -3.37 12.70 -1.07
N HIS A 65 -2.61 13.66 -1.61
CA HIS A 65 -3.07 15.02 -1.96
C HIS A 65 -3.98 15.69 -0.91
N GLY A 66 -3.57 15.67 0.37
CA GLY A 66 -4.36 16.24 1.47
C GLY A 66 -5.65 15.47 1.80
N GLY A 67 -5.90 14.34 1.12
CA GLY A 67 -6.98 13.41 1.38
C GLY A 67 -6.48 12.02 1.72
N LYS A 68 -7.34 11.03 1.54
CA LYS A 68 -7.03 9.61 1.78
C LYS A 68 -7.32 8.78 0.54
N ALA A 69 -6.45 7.82 0.27
CA ALA A 69 -6.63 6.81 -0.75
C ALA A 69 -6.88 5.44 -0.10
N ALA A 70 -7.94 4.78 -0.55
CA ALA A 70 -8.26 3.42 -0.12
C ALA A 70 -7.31 2.40 -0.73
N MET A 71 -6.90 1.41 0.07
CA MET A 71 -6.09 0.29 -0.35
C MET A 71 -6.44 -0.97 0.45
N ARG A 72 -5.89 -2.13 0.07
CA ARG A 72 -6.02 -3.36 0.86
C ARG A 72 -4.66 -3.87 1.29
N ARG A 73 -4.52 -4.21 2.56
CA ARG A 73 -3.27 -4.78 3.09
C ARG A 73 -3.47 -6.22 3.59
N PRO A 74 -2.44 -7.07 3.49
CA PRO A 74 -2.45 -8.39 4.11
C PRO A 74 -2.46 -8.30 5.63
N ARG A 75 -3.04 -9.33 6.26
CA ARG A 75 -3.07 -9.53 7.71
C ARG A 75 -2.18 -10.73 8.06
N GLY A 76 -1.25 -10.51 8.97
CA GLY A 76 -0.47 -11.57 9.61
C GLY A 76 -1.07 -11.93 10.97
N ARG A 77 -1.07 -13.20 11.32
CA ARG A 77 -1.47 -13.68 12.65
C ARG A 77 -0.36 -14.53 13.23
N GLU A 78 0.15 -14.21 14.40
CA GLU A 78 1.19 -15.01 15.04
C GLU A 78 0.66 -16.40 15.45
N ARG A 79 1.56 -17.31 15.82
CA ARG A 79 1.19 -18.66 16.27
C ARG A 79 0.30 -18.65 17.53
N GLY A 80 0.45 -17.64 18.40
CA GLY A 80 -0.40 -17.41 19.57
C GLY A 80 -1.80 -16.88 19.25
N GLY A 81 -2.06 -16.54 17.98
CA GLY A 81 -3.37 -16.09 17.53
C GLY A 81 -3.64 -14.60 17.65
N ALA A 82 -2.66 -13.76 18.00
CA ALA A 82 -2.80 -12.31 17.88
C ALA A 82 -2.56 -11.85 16.43
N GLU A 83 -3.23 -10.77 16.01
CA GLU A 83 -2.89 -10.11 14.75
C GLU A 83 -1.60 -9.32 14.91
N VAL A 84 -0.73 -9.40 13.91
CA VAL A 84 0.56 -8.71 13.88
C VAL A 84 0.51 -7.62 12.83
N GLU A 85 0.95 -6.44 13.22
CA GLU A 85 1.17 -5.32 12.31
C GLU A 85 2.44 -5.54 11.48
N LEU A 86 2.32 -5.39 10.16
CA LEU A 86 3.46 -5.57 9.24
C LEU A 86 4.43 -4.37 9.33
N PRO A 87 5.76 -4.59 9.31
CA PRO A 87 6.74 -3.51 9.44
C PRO A 87 6.57 -2.36 8.44
N SER A 88 6.36 -2.68 7.16
CA SER A 88 6.14 -1.69 6.10
C SER A 88 4.88 -0.88 6.35
N TRP A 89 3.83 -1.47 6.94
CA TRP A 89 2.61 -0.73 7.27
C TRP A 89 2.88 0.36 8.30
N ARG A 90 3.61 0.01 9.36
CA ARG A 90 4.03 0.98 10.37
C ARG A 90 4.91 2.08 9.78
N ALA A 91 5.83 1.71 8.88
CA ALA A 91 6.70 2.68 8.21
C ALA A 91 5.91 3.64 7.30
N ILE A 92 4.95 3.14 6.51
CA ILE A 92 4.09 3.94 5.65
C ILE A 92 3.31 4.96 6.47
N GLN A 93 2.72 4.54 7.59
CA GLN A 93 1.95 5.42 8.47
C GLN A 93 2.80 6.53 9.10
N ASN A 94 4.06 6.22 9.45
CA ASN A 94 4.96 7.20 10.07
C ASN A 94 5.59 8.17 9.06
N ALA A 95 5.88 7.70 7.85
CA ALA A 95 6.63 8.47 6.86
C ALA A 95 5.74 9.35 5.96
N ASP A 96 4.42 9.16 6.01
CA ASP A 96 3.45 9.91 5.22
C ASP A 96 3.80 9.92 3.72
N LEU A 97 4.26 8.75 3.23
CA LEU A 97 5.04 8.61 1.99
C LEU A 97 4.35 9.16 0.76
N LEU A 98 3.02 9.09 0.71
CA LEU A 98 2.21 9.52 -0.42
C LEU A 98 1.70 10.96 -0.26
N SER A 99 1.64 11.50 0.95
CA SER A 99 1.20 12.88 1.17
C SER A 99 2.32 13.90 0.99
N ARG A 100 3.59 13.48 1.00
CA ARG A 100 4.74 14.39 0.78
C ARG A 100 4.90 14.88 -0.65
N TRP A 101 4.30 14.18 -1.60
CA TRP A 101 4.32 14.53 -3.03
C TRP A 101 3.00 15.16 -3.48
N ALA A 102 2.23 15.64 -2.49
CA ALA A 102 0.96 16.31 -2.66
C ALA A 102 1.10 17.74 -3.15
#